data_AF-A0A916VQU7-F1
#
_entry.id   AF-A0A916VQU7-F1
#
_cell.length_a   1.000
_cell.length_b   1.000
_cell.length_c   1.000
_cell.angle_alpha   90.00
_cell.angle_beta   90.00
_cell.angle_gamma   90.00
#
_symmetry.space_group_name_H-M   'P 1'
#
loop_
_entity.id
_entity.type
_entity.pdbx_description
1 polymer ?
#
loop_
_entity_poly.entity_id
_entity_poly.type
_entity_poly.pdbx_seq_one_letter_code
_entity_poly.pdbx_strand_id
1 'polypeptide(L)'
;MKLIVILINLAERAISHYYHEVRLGTETLTLKEAIASEQTRLKGEVEKIIQTGTYYSFNHQHYTYLARGKYIEQLQNWMNIFPKEQFLILKSEDLFSHPQETMNKVFQFLELPAHFSEEYLQYNSGNYSQPSTEIYQELVEYFQPYNQKLAEYMRINL
;
A
#
# COMPACT_ATOMS: atom_id res chain seq x y z
N MET A 1 19.01 -7.44 -8.66
CA MET A 1 17.56 -7.18 -8.62
C MET A 1 17.37 -5.69 -8.35
N LYS A 2 16.39 -5.04 -8.97
CA LYS A 2 16.00 -3.66 -8.64
C LYS A 2 14.52 -3.68 -8.26
N LEU A 3 14.18 -3.09 -7.12
CA LEU A 3 12.84 -3.09 -6.52
C LEU A 3 12.33 -1.65 -6.47
N ILE A 4 11.16 -1.40 -7.05
CA ILE A 4 10.51 -0.09 -7.01
C ILE A 4 9.26 -0.24 -6.17
N VAL A 5 9.10 0.62 -5.15
CA VAL A 5 7.97 0.61 -4.24
C VAL A 5 7.30 1.98 -4.30
N ILE A 6 6.01 1.99 -4.60
CA ILE A 6 5.20 3.21 -4.57
C ILE A 6 4.33 3.15 -3.32
N LEU A 7 4.56 4.10 -2.41
CA LEU A 7 3.80 4.27 -1.19
C LEU A 7 2.65 5.23 -1.47
N ILE A 8 1.47 4.87 -0.96
CA ILE A 8 0.28 5.72 -0.95
C ILE A 8 -0.12 5.95 0.50
N ASN A 9 -0.71 7.12 0.79
CA ASN A 9 -1.34 7.43 2.06
C ASN A 9 -2.11 6.21 2.61
N LEU A 10 -1.77 5.81 3.84
CA LEU A 10 -2.27 4.56 4.43
C LEU A 10 -3.78 4.54 4.66
N ALA A 11 -4.35 5.68 5.07
CA ALA A 11 -5.79 5.81 5.24
C ALA A 11 -6.50 5.70 3.89
N GLU A 12 -6.05 6.47 2.89
CA GLU A 12 -6.60 6.41 1.54
C GLU A 12 -6.49 5.02 0.92
N ARG A 13 -5.36 4.33 1.13
CA ARG A 13 -5.13 2.95 0.69
C ARG A 13 -6.13 1.98 1.31
N ALA A 14 -6.38 2.08 2.62
CA ALA A 14 -7.32 1.21 3.32
C ALA A 14 -8.75 1.41 2.78
N ILE A 15 -9.16 2.67 2.62
CA ILE A 15 -10.47 3.06 2.08
C ILE A 15 -10.63 2.58 0.63
N SER A 16 -9.62 2.82 -0.21
CA SER A 16 -9.61 2.40 -1.61
C SER A 16 -9.71 0.87 -1.74
N HIS A 17 -8.98 0.14 -0.91
CA HIS A 17 -9.04 -1.33 -0.86
C HIS A 17 -10.43 -1.82 -0.46
N TYR A 18 -11.05 -1.23 0.57
CA TYR A 18 -12.42 -1.55 0.96
C TYR A 18 -13.41 -1.35 -0.20
N TYR A 19 -13.39 -0.19 -0.86
CA TYR A 19 -14.32 0.08 -1.96
C TYR A 19 -14.02 -0.76 -3.22
N HIS A 20 -12.78 -1.21 -3.40
CA HIS A 20 -12.46 -2.22 -4.39
C HIS A 20 -13.18 -3.53 -4.12
N GLU A 21 -13.12 -4.04 -2.88
CA GLU A 21 -13.75 -5.30 -2.50
C GLU A 21 -15.29 -5.23 -2.49
N VAL A 22 -15.86 -4.08 -2.12
CA VAL A 22 -17.31 -3.84 -2.27
C VAL A 22 -17.72 -3.92 -3.75
N ARG A 23 -16.94 -3.30 -4.65
CA ARG A 23 -17.21 -3.32 -6.09
C ARG A 23 -17.11 -4.73 -6.68
N LEU A 24 -16.21 -5.56 -6.15
CA LEU A 24 -16.09 -6.96 -6.53
C LEU A 24 -17.18 -7.86 -5.93
N GLY A 25 -17.99 -7.35 -4.99
CA GLY A 25 -19.00 -8.13 -4.27
C GLY A 25 -18.44 -9.02 -3.16
N THR A 26 -17.16 -8.84 -2.80
CA THR A 26 -16.47 -9.62 -1.75
C THR A 26 -16.76 -9.09 -0.35
N GLU A 27 -16.93 -7.78 -0.23
CA GLU A 27 -17.24 -7.11 1.04
C GLU A 27 -18.68 -6.63 1.05
N THR A 28 -19.39 -6.98 2.11
CA THR A 28 -20.80 -6.63 2.33
C THR A 28 -20.99 -5.84 3.62
N LEU A 29 -19.98 -5.80 4.49
CA LEU A 29 -20.01 -5.03 5.73
C LEU A 29 -19.76 -3.55 5.44
N THR A 30 -20.16 -2.68 6.36
CA THR A 30 -19.70 -1.28 6.33
C THR A 30 -18.20 -1.20 6.57
N LEU A 31 -17.55 -0.10 6.16
CA LEU A 31 -16.10 0.10 6.34
C LEU A 31 -15.66 -0.14 7.80
N LYS A 32 -16.44 0.37 8.77
CA LYS A 32 -16.14 0.22 10.20
C LYS A 32 -16.21 -1.24 10.65
N GLU A 33 -17.25 -1.96 10.24
CA GLU A 33 -17.44 -3.37 10.56
C GLU A 33 -16.41 -4.27 9.86
N ALA A 34 -16.06 -3.95 8.61
CA ALA A 34 -15.04 -4.63 7.83
C ALA A 34 -13.67 -4.55 8.51
N ILE A 35 -13.27 -3.34 8.94
CA ILE A 35 -12.04 -3.10 9.70
C ILE A 35 -12.09 -3.85 11.04
N ALA A 36 -13.19 -3.78 11.78
CA ALA A 36 -13.34 -4.47 13.07
C ALA A 36 -13.26 -6.01 12.93
N SER A 37 -13.68 -6.54 11.78
CA SER A 37 -13.67 -7.97 11.49
C SER A 37 -12.34 -8.49 10.95
N GLU A 38 -11.43 -7.60 10.52
CA GLU A 38 -10.18 -7.96 9.85
C GLU A 38 -9.33 -8.94 10.68
N GLN A 39 -9.10 -8.63 11.96
CA GLN A 39 -8.26 -9.49 12.81
C GLN A 39 -8.79 -10.92 12.91
N THR A 40 -10.11 -11.08 13.03
CA THR A 40 -10.77 -12.39 13.09
C THR A 40 -10.68 -13.11 11.74
N ARG A 41 -10.90 -12.40 10.63
CA ARG A 41 -10.82 -12.96 9.27
C ARG A 41 -9.41 -13.43 8.92
N LEU A 42 -8.37 -12.76 9.42
CA LEU A 42 -6.97 -13.05 9.12
C LEU A 42 -6.31 -14.06 10.07
N LYS A 43 -7.00 -14.49 11.14
CA LYS A 43 -6.42 -15.36 12.16
C LYS A 43 -5.89 -16.67 11.57
N GLY A 44 -4.57 -16.90 11.66
CA GLY A 44 -3.92 -18.12 11.18
C GLY A 44 -3.59 -18.11 9.68
N GLU A 45 -4.00 -17.09 8.92
CA GLU A 45 -3.82 -17.07 7.48
C GLU A 45 -2.37 -16.81 7.08
N VAL A 46 -1.69 -15.88 7.76
CA VAL A 46 -0.28 -15.57 7.51
C VAL A 46 0.60 -16.77 7.83
N GLU A 47 0.33 -17.47 8.93
CA GLU A 47 1.07 -18.67 9.34
C GLU A 47 0.94 -19.78 8.30
N LYS A 48 -0.26 -20.02 7.76
CA LYS A 48 -0.48 -20.99 6.69
C LYS A 48 0.26 -20.62 5.40
N ILE A 49 0.25 -19.33 5.03
CA ILE A 49 0.99 -18.82 3.87
C ILE A 49 2.48 -19.14 4.03
N ILE A 50 3.08 -18.79 5.17
CA ILE A 50 4.50 -18.98 5.44
C ILE A 50 4.86 -20.48 5.47
N GLN A 51 4.05 -21.31 6.14
CA GLN A 51 4.34 -22.74 6.30
C GLN A 51 4.23 -23.53 5.00
N THR A 52 3.25 -23.19 4.17
CA THR A 52 2.93 -23.99 2.97
C THR A 52 3.65 -23.47 1.73
N GLY A 53 3.92 -22.15 1.66
CA GLY A 53 4.53 -21.49 0.49
C GLY A 53 3.62 -21.40 -0.74
N THR A 54 2.75 -22.37 -0.97
CA THR A 54 1.79 -22.42 -2.10
C THR A 54 0.34 -22.20 -1.68
N TYR A 55 0.08 -21.94 -0.40
CA TYR A 55 -1.27 -21.69 0.11
C TYR A 55 -1.77 -20.31 -0.34
N TYR A 56 -2.88 -20.31 -1.08
CA TYR A 56 -3.61 -19.10 -1.40
C TYR A 56 -4.65 -18.82 -0.29
N SER A 57 -4.48 -17.70 0.41
CA SER A 57 -5.46 -17.24 1.39
C SER A 57 -6.40 -16.22 0.76
N PHE A 58 -7.66 -16.60 0.58
CA PHE A 58 -8.72 -15.69 0.17
C PHE A 58 -8.84 -14.52 1.16
N ASN A 59 -8.85 -14.81 2.47
CA ASN A 59 -9.03 -13.77 3.47
C ASN A 59 -7.87 -12.77 3.49
N HIS A 60 -6.63 -13.23 3.35
CA HIS A 60 -5.48 -12.33 3.26
C HIS A 60 -5.50 -11.52 1.96
N GLN A 61 -5.95 -12.11 0.85
CA GLN A 61 -6.06 -11.42 -0.42
C GLN A 61 -7.05 -10.25 -0.34
N HIS A 62 -8.22 -10.47 0.27
CA HIS A 62 -9.36 -9.57 0.18
C HIS A 62 -9.61 -8.71 1.42
N TYR A 63 -9.24 -9.16 2.63
CA TYR A 63 -9.68 -8.51 3.88
C TYR A 63 -8.57 -7.77 4.65
N THR A 64 -7.38 -7.58 4.06
CA THR A 64 -6.26 -6.84 4.67
C THR A 64 -6.40 -5.32 4.48
N TYR A 65 -7.37 -4.67 5.14
CA TYR A 65 -7.58 -3.23 5.07
C TYR A 65 -6.55 -2.44 5.90
N LEU A 66 -6.17 -2.93 7.06
CA LEU A 66 -5.16 -2.36 7.93
C LEU A 66 -3.80 -3.02 7.75
N ALA A 67 -3.74 -4.35 7.76
CA ALA A 67 -2.50 -5.12 7.75
C ALA A 67 -1.61 -4.79 6.54
N ARG A 68 -2.20 -4.65 5.35
CA ARG A 68 -1.45 -4.31 4.12
C ARG A 68 -0.96 -2.86 4.10
N GLY A 69 -1.51 -1.99 4.94
CA GLY A 69 -1.01 -0.62 5.15
C GLY A 69 0.22 -0.56 6.05
N LYS A 70 0.61 -1.65 6.72
CA LYS A 70 1.80 -1.65 7.59
C LYS A 70 3.08 -1.87 6.76
N TYR A 71 3.40 -0.89 5.91
CA TYR A 71 4.51 -1.00 4.95
C TYR A 71 5.85 -1.29 5.63
N ILE A 72 6.09 -0.77 6.83
CA ILE A 72 7.34 -1.02 7.56
C ILE A 72 7.57 -2.52 7.80
N GLU A 73 6.54 -3.26 8.20
CA GLU A 73 6.63 -4.71 8.45
C GLU A 73 6.96 -5.47 7.16
N GLN A 74 6.33 -5.07 6.06
CA GLN A 74 6.56 -5.68 4.74
C GLN A 74 7.96 -5.36 4.20
N LEU A 75 8.38 -4.10 4.27
CA LEU A 75 9.67 -3.65 3.76
C LEU A 75 10.82 -4.25 4.56
N GLN A 76 10.70 -4.40 5.88
CA GLN A 76 11.72 -5.07 6.69
C GLN A 76 11.95 -6.52 6.23
N ASN A 77 10.89 -7.27 5.91
CA ASN A 77 11.03 -8.63 5.39
C ASN A 77 11.82 -8.67 4.08
N TRP A 78 11.55 -7.73 3.16
CA TRP A 78 12.28 -7.63 1.89
C TRP A 78 13.73 -7.16 2.09
N MET A 79 13.96 -6.21 2.99
CA MET A 79 15.30 -5.64 3.26
C MET A 79 16.22 -6.57 4.05
N ASN A 80 15.67 -7.61 4.67
CA ASN A 80 16.48 -8.72 5.22
C ASN A 80 17.12 -9.59 4.12
N ILE A 81 16.62 -9.52 2.89
CA ILE A 81 17.06 -10.33 1.76
C ILE A 81 17.81 -9.46 0.74
N PHE A 82 17.28 -8.29 0.42
CA PHE A 82 17.85 -7.37 -0.55
C PHE A 82 18.44 -6.14 0.15
N PRO A 83 19.67 -5.70 -0.20
CA PRO A 83 20.27 -4.49 0.34
C PRO A 83 19.45 -3.24 -0.02
N LYS A 84 19.50 -2.22 0.84
CA LYS A 84 18.69 -1.00 0.72
C LYS A 84 18.90 -0.25 -0.61
N GLU A 85 20.11 -0.32 -1.17
CA GLU A 85 20.46 0.30 -2.45
C GLU A 85 19.72 -0.30 -3.65
N GLN A 86 19.13 -1.50 -3.50
CA GLN A 86 18.27 -2.12 -4.49
C GLN A 86 16.81 -1.67 -4.42
N PHE A 87 16.47 -0.68 -3.58
CA PHE A 87 15.12 -0.14 -3.47
C PHE A 87 15.05 1.31 -3.90
N LEU A 88 14.12 1.60 -4.82
CA LEU A 88 13.62 2.94 -5.06
C LEU A 88 12.24 3.08 -4.41
N ILE A 89 12.11 4.02 -3.48
CA ILE A 89 10.85 4.33 -2.80
C ILE A 89 10.30 5.64 -3.33
N LEU A 90 9.05 5.60 -3.78
CA LEU A 90 8.35 6.74 -4.36
C LEU A 90 7.04 6.97 -3.61
N LYS A 91 6.54 8.20 -3.67
CA LYS A 91 5.19 8.54 -3.22
C LYS A 91 4.25 8.54 -4.42
N SER A 92 3.04 8.02 -4.25
CA SER A 92 2.00 8.05 -5.28
C SER A 92 1.59 9.49 -5.60
N GLU A 93 1.60 10.35 -4.60
CA GLU A 93 1.29 11.77 -4.65
C GLU A 93 2.26 12.49 -5.59
N ASP A 94 3.56 12.19 -5.50
CA ASP A 94 4.59 12.71 -6.40
C ASP A 94 4.40 12.17 -7.84
N LEU A 95 3.99 10.91 -7.98
CA LEU A 95 3.71 10.33 -9.29
C LEU A 95 2.52 11.01 -9.96
N PHE A 96 1.48 11.37 -9.21
CA PHE A 96 0.30 12.03 -9.77
C PHE A 96 0.53 13.52 -10.06
N SER A 97 1.23 14.22 -9.16
CA SER A 97 1.46 15.67 -9.27
C SER A 97 2.64 16.01 -10.18
N HIS A 98 3.69 15.17 -10.18
CA HIS A 98 4.94 15.39 -10.92
C HIS A 98 5.38 14.09 -11.62
N PRO A 99 4.56 13.53 -12.53
CA PRO A 99 4.81 12.21 -13.11
C PRO A 99 6.15 12.12 -13.85
N GLN A 100 6.50 13.13 -14.66
CA GLN A 100 7.76 13.12 -15.40
C GLN A 100 8.98 13.12 -14.47
N GLU A 101 8.95 13.91 -13.40
CA GLU A 101 10.04 13.96 -12.41
C GLU A 101 10.17 12.62 -11.67
N THR A 102 9.04 12.03 -11.30
CA THR A 102 8.99 10.72 -10.65
C THR A 102 9.51 9.61 -11.57
N MET A 103 9.13 9.63 -12.85
CA MET A 103 9.63 8.68 -13.84
C MET A 103 11.11 8.86 -14.16
N ASN A 104 11.64 10.09 -14.13
CA ASN A 104 13.08 10.32 -14.25
C ASN A 104 13.87 9.60 -13.13
N LYS A 105 13.35 9.59 -11.89
CA LYS A 105 13.94 8.82 -10.78
C LYS A 105 13.94 7.32 -11.09
N VAL A 106 12.86 6.81 -11.69
CA VAL A 106 12.75 5.41 -12.12
C VAL A 106 13.78 5.08 -13.21
N PHE A 107 13.87 5.89 -14.27
CA PHE A 107 14.84 5.67 -15.34
C PHE A 107 16.28 5.70 -14.82
N GLN A 108 16.61 6.69 -13.99
CA GLN A 108 17.92 6.78 -13.35
C GLN A 108 18.21 5.54 -12.49
N PHE A 109 17.26 5.14 -11.65
CA PHE A 109 17.42 3.97 -10.80
C PHE A 109 17.61 2.69 -11.61
N LEU A 110 16.91 2.53 -12.74
CA LEU A 110 17.04 1.39 -13.64
C LEU A 110 18.26 1.47 -14.56
N GLU A 111 19.00 2.58 -14.57
CA GLU A 111 20.10 2.88 -15.51
C GLU A 111 19.63 2.88 -16.98
N LEU A 112 18.44 3.44 -17.21
CA LEU A 112 17.85 3.60 -18.53
C LEU A 112 17.99 5.05 -19.01
N PRO A 113 18.04 5.28 -20.34
CA PRO A 113 17.92 6.62 -20.88
C PRO A 113 16.62 7.28 -20.41
N ALA A 114 16.68 8.57 -20.10
CA ALA A 114 15.49 9.33 -19.79
C ALA A 114 14.52 9.31 -20.98
N HIS A 115 13.24 9.13 -20.69
CA HIS A 115 12.18 9.17 -21.69
C HIS A 115 11.12 10.19 -21.26
N PHE A 116 10.65 10.96 -22.22
CA PHE A 116 9.58 11.91 -22.03
C PHE A 116 8.28 11.30 -22.56
N SER A 117 7.23 11.36 -21.75
CA SER A 117 5.87 11.03 -22.19
C SER A 117 5.07 12.32 -22.29
N GLU A 118 4.35 12.49 -23.40
CA GLU A 118 3.44 13.62 -23.59
C GLU A 118 2.24 13.53 -22.64
N GLU A 119 1.81 12.32 -22.30
CA GLU A 119 0.67 12.08 -21.41
C GLU A 119 0.99 11.05 -20.32
N TYR A 120 0.45 11.31 -19.12
CA TYR A 120 0.43 10.38 -18.01
C TYR A 120 -1.02 10.14 -17.60
N LEU A 121 -1.62 9.10 -18.17
CA LEU A 121 -3.03 8.77 -17.94
C LEU A 121 -3.22 8.08 -16.59
N GLN A 122 -4.18 8.57 -15.81
CA GLN A 122 -4.59 7.91 -14.57
C GLN A 122 -5.69 6.90 -14.87
N TYR A 123 -5.39 5.62 -14.63
CA TYR A 123 -6.38 4.54 -14.72
C TYR A 123 -6.83 4.10 -13.33
N ASN A 124 -8.02 3.52 -13.24
CA ASN A 124 -8.60 3.00 -12.00
C ASN A 124 -8.74 4.02 -10.87
N SER A 125 -9.02 5.29 -11.18
CA SER A 125 -9.46 6.26 -10.17
C SER A 125 -10.77 5.75 -9.56
N GLY A 126 -10.69 5.28 -8.31
CA GLY A 126 -11.83 4.72 -7.61
C GLY A 126 -12.89 5.81 -7.41
N ASN A 127 -14.05 5.63 -8.03
CA ASN A 127 -15.17 6.55 -7.84
C ASN A 127 -16.07 5.96 -6.74
N TYR A 128 -15.86 6.42 -5.50
CA TYR A 128 -16.64 5.99 -4.34
C TYR A 128 -16.96 7.18 -3.45
N SER A 129 -18.07 7.07 -2.70
CA SER A 129 -18.42 8.06 -1.69
C SER A 129 -17.27 8.21 -0.69
N GLN A 130 -16.92 9.45 -0.39
CA GLN A 130 -15.95 9.71 0.66
C GLN A 130 -16.49 9.14 1.98
N PRO A 131 -15.66 8.43 2.76
CA PRO A 131 -16.08 7.97 4.06
C PRO A 131 -16.33 9.17 4.99
N SER A 132 -16.96 8.91 6.14
CA SER A 132 -17.16 9.98 7.12
C SER A 132 -15.83 10.52 7.63
N THR A 133 -15.81 11.81 8.00
CA THR A 133 -14.59 12.46 8.53
C THR A 133 -14.04 11.72 9.75
N GLU A 134 -14.94 11.18 10.58
CA GLU A 134 -14.59 10.47 11.81
C GLU A 134 -13.79 9.20 11.51
N ILE A 135 -14.26 8.34 10.60
CA ILE A 135 -13.53 7.10 10.29
C ILE A 135 -12.22 7.37 9.54
N TYR A 136 -12.17 8.45 8.75
CA TYR A 136 -10.92 8.88 8.13
C TYR A 136 -9.88 9.30 9.19
N GLN A 137 -10.29 10.09 10.19
CA GLN A 137 -9.43 10.47 11.31
C GLN A 137 -9.01 9.26 12.16
N GLU A 138 -9.91 8.32 12.46
CA GLU A 138 -9.58 7.07 13.15
C GLU A 138 -8.47 6.29 12.39
N LEU A 139 -8.54 6.22 11.06
CA LEU A 139 -7.52 5.57 10.23
C LEU A 139 -6.19 6.34 10.24
N VAL A 140 -6.21 7.67 10.12
CA VAL A 140 -5.01 8.50 10.17
C VAL A 140 -4.29 8.31 11.52
N GLU A 141 -5.03 8.35 12.63
CA GLU A 141 -4.49 8.11 13.97
C GLU A 141 -3.94 6.69 14.13
N TYR A 142 -4.67 5.68 13.63
CA TYR A 142 -4.22 4.29 13.64
C TYR A 142 -2.88 4.10 12.92
N PHE A 143 -2.71 4.74 11.77
CA PHE A 143 -1.53 4.58 10.92
C PHE A 143 -0.35 5.48 11.31
N GLN A 144 -0.59 6.50 12.13
CA GLN A 144 0.43 7.45 12.58
C GLN A 144 1.72 6.78 13.10
N PRO A 145 1.68 5.81 14.04
CA PRO A 145 2.90 5.18 14.53
C PRO A 145 3.62 4.34 13.47
N TYR A 146 2.92 3.81 12.48
CA TYR A 146 3.52 3.04 11.39
C TYR A 146 4.21 3.96 10.37
N ASN A 147 3.61 5.13 10.09
CA ASN A 147 4.24 6.17 9.28
C ASN A 147 5.51 6.70 9.94
N GLN A 148 5.48 7.00 11.24
CA GLN A 148 6.68 7.45 11.96
C GLN A 148 7.82 6.42 11.88
N LYS A 149 7.53 5.15 12.20
CA LYS A 149 8.52 4.07 12.09
C LYS A 149 9.07 3.91 10.68
N LEU A 150 8.21 4.03 9.66
CA LEU A 150 8.64 3.93 8.27
C LEU A 150 9.54 5.11 7.88
N ALA A 151 9.14 6.33 8.23
CA ALA A 151 9.91 7.54 7.97
C ALA A 151 11.31 7.46 8.61
N GLU A 152 11.38 7.05 9.88
CA GLU A 152 12.64 6.86 10.61
C GLU A 152 13.53 5.78 9.99
N TYR A 153 12.97 4.60 9.72
CA TYR A 153 13.70 3.46 9.17
C TYR A 153 14.24 3.76 7.76
N MET A 154 13.44 4.43 6.94
CA MET A 154 13.79 4.76 5.57
C MET A 154 14.61 6.04 5.46
N ARG A 155 14.57 6.90 6.47
CA ARG A 155 15.10 8.28 6.46
C ARG A 155 14.45 9.12 5.37
N ILE A 156 13.12 9.04 5.29
CA ILE A 156 12.28 9.80 4.35
C ILE A 156 11.23 10.59 5.12
N ASN A 157 10.76 11.69 4.54
CA ASN A 157 9.58 12.39 5.06
C ASN A 157 8.34 11.76 4.45
N LEU A 158 7.38 11.32 5.27
CA LEU A 158 6.09 10.78 4.81
C LEU A 158 5.00 11.83 4.93
#